data_AF-A0A969HKI1-F1
#
_entry.id   AF-A0A969HKI1-F1
#
_cell.length_a   1.000
_cell.length_b   1.000
_cell.length_c   1.000
_cell.angle_alpha   90.00
_cell.angle_beta   90.00
_cell.angle_gamma   90.00
#
_symmetry.space_group_name_H-M   'P 1'
#
loop_
_entity.id
_entity.type
_entity.pdbx_description
1 polymer ?
#
loop_
_entity_poly.entity_id
_entity_poly.type
_entity_poly.pdbx_seq_one_letter_code
_entity_poly.pdbx_strand_id
1 'polypeptide(L)'
;MRDYDHRQLVRSKIPEEVVLAILGDFKGERAEEVIGKIVKNLQRAADSPAKLQKYARQLAILARLRNLVKETIKIVNTMPIEYDITQDYLYLEGKQEQKQEIIINLLKVGKLSVEEIAMVAQVDVDFVKQIQEKMSKR
;
A
#
# COMPACT_ATOMS: atom_id res chain seq x y z
N MET A 1 9.84 11.53 -22.59
CA MET A 1 8.94 10.58 -21.90
C MET A 1 8.03 10.01 -22.98
N ARG A 2 8.04 8.70 -23.26
CA ARG A 2 7.25 8.12 -24.37
C ARG A 2 5.76 8.31 -24.09
N ASP A 3 5.06 8.91 -25.06
CA ASP A 3 3.62 9.21 -25.05
C ASP A 3 2.85 7.89 -25.28
N TYR A 4 2.83 7.01 -24.28
CA TYR A 4 2.04 5.78 -24.34
C TYR A 4 0.57 6.13 -24.10
N ASP A 5 -0.26 5.97 -25.14
CA ASP A 5 -1.71 6.17 -25.07
C ASP A 5 -2.32 5.13 -24.11
N HIS A 6 -2.85 5.59 -22.97
CA HIS A 6 -3.48 4.72 -21.98
C HIS A 6 -4.63 3.93 -22.60
N ARG A 7 -5.31 4.45 -23.63
CA ARG A 7 -6.45 3.78 -24.26
C ARG A 7 -6.07 2.50 -24.99
N GLN A 8 -4.87 2.43 -25.56
CA GLN A 8 -4.37 1.22 -26.19
C GLN A 8 -4.07 0.16 -25.13
N LEU A 9 -3.39 0.55 -24.06
CA LEU A 9 -3.03 -0.32 -22.94
C LEU A 9 -4.27 -0.84 -22.20
N VAL A 10 -5.24 0.02 -21.90
CA VAL A 10 -6.51 -0.37 -21.27
C VAL A 10 -7.23 -1.44 -22.07
N ARG A 11 -7.17 -1.40 -23.41
CA ARG A 11 -7.89 -2.32 -24.30
C ARG A 11 -7.13 -3.62 -24.61
N SER A 12 -5.92 -3.77 -24.07
CA SER A 12 -5.12 -4.97 -24.32
C SER A 12 -5.78 -6.22 -23.75
N LYS A 13 -5.49 -7.36 -24.40
CA LYS A 13 -5.81 -8.70 -23.88
C LYS A 13 -4.72 -9.23 -22.94
N ILE A 14 -3.57 -8.56 -22.89
CA ILE A 14 -2.43 -8.93 -22.03
C ILE A 14 -2.61 -8.19 -20.70
N PRO A 15 -2.85 -8.89 -19.57
CA PRO A 15 -3.07 -8.26 -18.28
C PRO A 15 -1.95 -7.29 -17.87
N GLU A 16 -0.70 -7.60 -18.18
CA GLU A 16 0.46 -6.76 -17.90
C GLU A 16 0.38 -5.40 -18.60
N GLU A 17 -0.09 -5.36 -19.85
CA GLU A 17 -0.30 -4.11 -20.57
C GLU A 17 -1.47 -3.31 -19.97
N VAL A 18 -2.54 -3.99 -19.57
CA VAL A 18 -3.69 -3.35 -18.90
C VAL A 18 -3.27 -2.73 -17.57
N VAL A 19 -2.42 -3.40 -16.78
CA VAL A 19 -1.86 -2.86 -15.54
C VAL A 19 -1.03 -1.59 -15.83
N LEU A 20 -0.18 -1.60 -16.86
CA LEU A 20 0.68 -0.46 -17.22
C LEU A 20 -0.11 0.78 -17.65
N ALA A 21 -1.37 0.62 -18.06
CA ALA A 21 -2.23 1.74 -18.44
C ALA A 21 -2.36 2.82 -17.36
N ILE A 22 -2.19 2.47 -16.07
CA ILE A 22 -2.22 3.42 -14.95
C ILE A 22 -1.12 4.49 -15.04
N LEU A 23 0.00 4.16 -15.71
CA LEU A 23 1.14 5.04 -15.90
C LEU A 23 0.98 5.96 -17.12
N GLY A 24 0.05 5.65 -18.03
CA GLY A 24 -0.20 6.41 -19.26
C GLY A 24 -0.89 7.75 -19.00
N ASP A 25 -0.70 8.75 -19.86
CA ASP A 25 -1.39 10.04 -19.75
C ASP A 25 -2.90 9.86 -19.94
N PHE A 26 -3.72 10.33 -18.99
CA PHE A 26 -5.19 10.15 -19.06
C PHE A 26 -5.87 11.11 -20.04
N LYS A 27 -5.13 12.04 -20.67
CA LYS A 27 -5.63 12.96 -21.71
C LYS A 27 -6.91 13.70 -21.28
N GLY A 28 -6.99 14.09 -20.01
CA GLY A 28 -8.13 14.80 -19.42
C GLY A 28 -9.30 13.93 -18.94
N GLU A 29 -9.23 12.60 -19.07
CA GLU A 29 -10.21 11.70 -18.43
C GLU A 29 -10.06 11.68 -16.91
N ARG A 30 -11.17 11.53 -16.19
CA ARG A 30 -11.15 11.41 -14.72
C ARG A 30 -10.42 10.14 -14.31
N ALA A 31 -9.54 10.24 -13.32
CA ALA A 31 -8.71 9.13 -12.89
C ALA A 31 -9.55 7.92 -12.47
N GLU A 32 -10.66 8.14 -11.77
CA GLU A 32 -11.57 7.09 -11.31
C GLU A 32 -12.21 6.31 -12.48
N GLU A 33 -12.52 6.99 -13.58
CA GLU A 33 -13.08 6.34 -14.78
C GLU A 33 -12.03 5.48 -15.47
N VAL A 34 -10.80 5.99 -15.58
CA VAL A 34 -9.69 5.26 -16.21
C VAL A 34 -9.32 4.03 -15.37
N ILE A 35 -9.17 4.21 -14.06
CA ILE A 35 -8.91 3.11 -13.11
C ILE A 35 -10.05 2.08 -13.15
N GLY A 36 -11.31 2.52 -13.19
CA GLY A 36 -12.46 1.62 -13.33
C GLY A 36 -12.41 0.77 -14.61
N LYS A 37 -12.00 1.37 -15.74
CA LYS A 37 -11.79 0.64 -17.01
C LYS A 37 -10.65 -0.38 -16.89
N ILE A 38 -9.52 0.02 -16.30
CA ILE A 38 -8.37 -0.86 -16.05
C ILE A 38 -8.79 -2.07 -15.22
N VAL A 39 -9.41 -1.84 -14.07
CA VAL A 39 -9.84 -2.90 -13.15
C VAL A 39 -10.82 -3.85 -13.83
N LYS A 40 -11.82 -3.34 -14.54
CA LYS A 40 -12.80 -4.16 -15.28
C LYS A 40 -12.14 -5.03 -16.37
N ASN A 41 -11.11 -4.51 -17.03
CA ASN A 41 -10.40 -5.27 -18.05
C ASN A 41 -9.44 -6.30 -17.45
N LEU A 42 -8.82 -6.01 -16.30
CA LEU A 42 -8.06 -7.00 -15.53
C LEU A 42 -8.93 -8.18 -15.08
N GLN A 43 -10.16 -7.92 -14.63
CA GLN A 43 -11.11 -8.99 -14.27
C GLN A 43 -11.42 -9.92 -15.45
N ARG A 44 -11.46 -9.38 -16.68
CA ARG A 44 -11.74 -10.15 -17.89
C ARG A 44 -10.52 -10.89 -18.41
N ALA A 45 -9.33 -10.32 -18.23
CA ALA A 45 -8.07 -10.87 -18.74
C ALA A 45 -7.40 -11.85 -17.75
N ALA A 46 -7.78 -11.84 -16.47
CA ALA A 46 -7.26 -12.76 -15.48
C ALA A 46 -8.05 -14.07 -15.47
N ASP A 47 -7.37 -15.18 -15.77
CA ASP A 47 -8.00 -16.52 -15.82
C ASP A 47 -8.26 -17.13 -14.43
N SER A 48 -7.79 -16.50 -13.35
CA SER A 48 -7.97 -17.02 -11.99
C SER A 48 -7.98 -15.92 -10.92
N PRO A 49 -8.61 -16.16 -9.75
CA PRO A 49 -8.60 -15.23 -8.62
C PRO A 49 -7.19 -14.87 -8.14
N ALA A 50 -6.26 -15.84 -8.11
CA ALA A 50 -4.88 -15.62 -7.72
C ALA A 50 -4.12 -14.70 -8.68
N LYS A 51 -4.31 -14.88 -10.00
CA LYS A 51 -3.75 -13.97 -11.02
C LYS A 51 -4.33 -12.57 -10.87
N LEU A 52 -5.64 -12.45 -10.65
CA LEU A 52 -6.30 -11.17 -10.47
C LEU A 52 -5.80 -10.42 -9.24
N GLN A 53 -5.59 -11.12 -8.11
CA GLN A 53 -4.99 -10.57 -6.90
C GLN A 53 -3.55 -10.07 -7.17
N LYS A 54 -2.74 -10.83 -7.92
CA LYS A 54 -1.41 -10.41 -8.35
C LYS A 54 -1.46 -9.10 -9.16
N TYR A 55 -2.36 -9.00 -10.14
CA TYR A 55 -2.48 -7.79 -10.97
C TYR A 55 -3.03 -6.59 -10.17
N ALA A 56 -3.96 -6.80 -9.24
CA ALA A 56 -4.44 -5.76 -8.34
C ALA A 56 -3.30 -5.19 -7.47
N ARG A 57 -2.41 -6.05 -6.95
CA ARG A 57 -1.20 -5.64 -6.23
C ARG A 57 -0.28 -4.78 -7.10
N GLN A 58 0.01 -5.24 -8.32
CA GLN A 58 0.85 -4.49 -9.25
C GLN A 58 0.24 -3.13 -9.61
N LEU A 59 -1.07 -3.08 -9.84
CA LEU A 59 -1.80 -1.84 -10.10
C LEU A 59 -1.67 -0.86 -8.92
N ALA A 60 -1.87 -1.32 -7.68
CA ALA A 60 -1.73 -0.49 -6.49
C ALA A 60 -0.30 0.05 -6.33
N ILE A 61 0.73 -0.76 -6.58
CA ILE A 61 2.13 -0.33 -6.56
C ILE A 61 2.39 0.76 -7.60
N LEU A 62 1.95 0.56 -8.83
CA LEU A 62 2.18 1.50 -9.92
C LEU A 62 1.37 2.80 -9.77
N ALA A 63 0.17 2.74 -9.18
CA ALA A 63 -0.63 3.92 -8.87
C ALA A 63 0.10 4.90 -7.92
N ARG A 64 1.06 4.41 -7.12
CA ARG A 64 1.92 5.26 -6.26
C ARG A 64 2.77 6.24 -7.05
N LEU A 65 3.25 5.82 -8.22
CA LEU A 65 4.06 6.67 -9.10
C LEU A 65 3.27 7.85 -9.68
N ARG A 66 1.93 7.80 -9.57
CA ARG A 66 1.00 8.80 -10.11
C ARG A 66 0.22 9.54 -9.03
N ASN A 67 0.51 9.29 -7.74
CA ASN A 67 -0.30 9.78 -6.61
C ASN A 67 -1.80 9.38 -6.70
N LEU A 68 -2.11 8.22 -7.31
CA LEU A 68 -3.49 7.72 -7.52
C LEU A 68 -3.84 6.53 -6.61
N VAL A 69 -3.05 6.32 -5.56
CA VAL A 69 -3.13 5.13 -4.69
C VAL A 69 -4.50 5.02 -4.04
N LYS A 70 -5.03 6.14 -3.54
CA LYS A 70 -6.28 6.16 -2.77
C LYS A 70 -7.48 5.81 -3.65
N GLU A 71 -7.54 6.40 -4.83
CA GLU A 71 -8.57 6.17 -5.85
C GLU A 71 -8.50 4.72 -6.34
N THR A 72 -7.27 4.23 -6.56
CA THR A 72 -7.01 2.85 -7.00
C THR A 72 -7.43 1.82 -5.97
N ILE A 73 -7.02 1.97 -4.71
CA ILE A 73 -7.41 1.05 -3.63
C ILE A 73 -8.93 1.06 -3.42
N LYS A 74 -9.56 2.24 -3.48
CA LYS A 74 -11.03 2.34 -3.35
C LYS A 74 -11.74 1.50 -4.42
N ILE A 75 -11.30 1.57 -5.67
CA ILE A 75 -11.91 0.82 -6.78
C ILE A 75 -11.56 -0.67 -6.70
N VAL A 76 -10.32 -1.02 -6.39
CA VAL A 76 -9.88 -2.41 -6.21
C VAL A 76 -10.66 -3.10 -5.08
N ASN A 77 -10.93 -2.42 -3.96
CA ASN A 77 -11.69 -2.98 -2.85
C ASN A 77 -13.18 -3.21 -3.14
N THR A 78 -13.71 -2.67 -4.25
CA THR A 78 -15.08 -3.01 -4.72
C THR A 78 -15.13 -4.34 -5.49
N MET A 79 -13.98 -4.92 -5.82
CA MET A 79 -13.89 -6.22 -6.47
C MET A 79 -14.19 -7.35 -5.47
N PRO A 80 -14.74 -8.49 -5.92
CA PRO A 80 -14.95 -9.67 -5.07
C PRO A 80 -13.62 -10.42 -4.83
N ILE A 81 -12.62 -9.74 -4.27
CA ILE A 81 -11.30 -10.29 -3.98
C ILE A 81 -10.87 -9.81 -2.60
N GLU A 82 -10.36 -10.73 -1.78
CA GLU A 82 -9.71 -10.39 -0.53
C GLU A 82 -8.27 -9.89 -0.80
N TYR A 83 -8.08 -8.57 -0.68
CA TYR A 83 -6.75 -7.97 -0.67
C TYR A 83 -6.25 -7.85 0.77
N ASP A 84 -5.57 -8.90 1.25
CA ASP A 84 -4.91 -8.88 2.54
C ASP A 84 -3.61 -8.05 2.47
N ILE A 85 -3.66 -6.84 3.02
CA ILE A 85 -2.53 -5.91 3.14
C ILE A 85 -1.64 -6.21 4.34
N THR A 86 -2.06 -7.10 5.26
CA THR A 86 -1.35 -7.29 6.54
C THR A 86 0.02 -7.94 6.37
N GLN A 87 0.24 -8.59 5.23
CA GLN A 87 1.52 -9.18 4.84
C GLN A 87 2.38 -8.24 3.97
N ASP A 88 1.88 -7.05 3.62
CA ASP A 88 2.63 -6.08 2.82
C ASP A 88 3.79 -5.49 3.65
N TYR A 89 5.00 -5.47 3.07
CA TYR A 89 6.20 -4.99 3.76
C TYR A 89 6.05 -3.56 4.29
N LEU A 90 5.41 -2.65 3.53
CA LEU A 90 5.26 -1.25 3.94
C LEU A 90 4.19 -1.07 5.00
N TYR A 91 3.16 -1.92 4.99
CA TYR A 91 2.21 -1.99 6.10
C TYR A 91 2.90 -2.46 7.39
N LEU A 92 3.74 -3.49 7.30
CA LEU A 92 4.52 -4.00 8.42
C LEU A 92 5.53 -2.96 8.94
N GLU A 93 6.20 -2.24 8.04
CA GLU A 93 7.11 -1.13 8.37
C GLU A 93 6.36 -0.01 9.09
N GLY A 94 5.22 0.45 8.57
CA GLY A 94 4.38 1.46 9.23
C GLY A 94 3.86 1.02 10.60
N LYS A 95 3.51 -0.26 10.77
CA LYS A 95 3.13 -0.82 12.08
C LYS A 95 4.30 -0.78 13.08
N GLN A 96 5.54 -1.00 12.62
CA GLN A 96 6.73 -0.88 13.47
C GLN A 96 7.01 0.58 13.83
N GLU A 97 6.89 1.52 12.90
CA GLU A 97 7.01 2.95 13.18
C GLU A 97 5.98 3.42 14.22
N GLN A 98 4.73 2.97 14.10
CA GLN A 98 3.69 3.27 15.08
C GLN A 98 4.04 2.73 16.47
N LYS A 99 4.58 1.51 16.57
CA LYS A 99 5.06 0.97 17.86
C LYS A 99 6.17 1.83 18.46
N GLN A 100 7.10 2.31 17.64
CA GLN A 100 8.15 3.24 18.10
C GLN A 100 7.56 4.55 18.63
N GLU A 101 6.59 5.13 17.92
CA GLU A 101 5.92 6.37 18.35
C GLU A 101 5.18 6.18 19.69
N ILE A 102 4.46 5.07 19.86
CA ILE A 102 3.80 4.72 21.13
C ILE A 102 4.82 4.65 22.26
N ILE A 103 5.94 3.95 22.06
CA ILE A 103 7.00 3.82 23.07
C ILE A 103 7.57 5.19 23.44
N ILE A 104 7.88 6.03 22.45
CA ILE A 104 8.37 7.40 22.66
C ILE A 104 7.38 8.21 23.50
N ASN A 105 6.10 8.14 23.17
CA ASN A 105 5.05 8.88 23.88
C ASN A 105 4.89 8.39 25.33
N LEU A 106 4.94 7.08 25.57
CA LEU A 106 4.85 6.51 26.92
C LEU A 106 6.09 6.85 27.77
N LEU A 107 7.29 6.80 27.18
CA LEU A 107 8.52 7.20 27.85
C LEU A 107 8.48 8.68 28.25
N LYS A 108 7.93 9.57 27.41
CA LYS A 108 7.74 11.00 27.73
C LYS A 108 6.76 11.23 28.88
N VAL A 109 5.73 10.39 29.00
CA VAL A 109 4.79 10.45 30.12
C VAL A 109 5.48 10.12 31.45
N GLY A 110 6.46 9.21 31.44
CA GLY A 110 7.31 8.90 32.59
C GLY A 110 6.60 8.22 33.77
N LYS A 111 5.42 7.63 33.53
CA LYS A 111 4.60 6.97 34.56
C LYS A 111 4.65 5.44 34.55
N LEU A 112 5.26 4.86 33.52
CA LEU A 112 5.35 3.40 33.32
C LEU A 112 6.80 2.96 33.34
N SER A 113 7.07 1.75 33.81
CA SER A 113 8.38 1.12 33.71
C SER A 113 8.67 0.68 32.27
N VAL A 114 9.94 0.40 31.97
CA VAL A 114 10.36 -0.10 30.64
C VAL A 114 9.68 -1.43 30.31
N GLU A 115 9.47 -2.29 31.30
CA GLU A 115 8.79 -3.58 31.19
C GLU A 115 7.30 -3.41 30.91
N GLU A 116 6.63 -2.47 31.60
CA GLU A 116 5.22 -2.15 31.34
C GLU A 116 5.01 -1.59 29.94
N ILE A 117 5.91 -0.72 29.48
CA ILE A 117 5.88 -0.17 28.12
C ILE A 117 6.08 -1.28 27.07
N ALA A 118 7.03 -2.19 27.29
CA ALA A 118 7.27 -3.32 26.40
C ALA A 118 6.05 -4.23 26.26
N MET A 119 5.38 -4.52 27.38
CA MET A 119 4.13 -5.29 27.42
C MET A 119 3.00 -4.60 26.62
N VAL A 120 2.77 -3.30 26.86
CA VAL A 120 1.70 -2.54 26.18
C VAL A 120 1.97 -2.43 24.67
N ALA A 121 3.21 -2.15 24.27
CA ALA A 121 3.59 -2.03 22.86
C ALA A 121 3.77 -3.38 22.16
N GLN A 122 3.70 -4.50 22.90
CA GLN A 122 3.95 -5.86 22.42
C GLN A 122 5.29 -5.96 21.69
N VAL A 123 6.36 -5.60 22.38
CA VAL A 123 7.76 -5.63 21.91
C VAL A 123 8.66 -6.15 23.03
N ASP A 124 9.90 -6.48 22.69
CA ASP A 124 10.91 -6.84 23.68
C ASP A 124 11.38 -5.63 24.49
N VAL A 125 11.73 -5.87 25.75
CA VAL A 125 12.27 -4.84 26.67
C VAL A 125 13.51 -4.16 26.08
N ASP A 126 14.37 -4.92 25.40
CA ASP A 126 15.58 -4.39 24.77
C ASP A 126 15.28 -3.38 23.66
N PHE A 127 14.17 -3.55 22.93
CA PHE A 127 13.74 -2.60 21.91
C PHE A 127 13.33 -1.25 22.54
N VAL A 128 12.64 -1.28 23.68
CA VAL A 128 12.28 -0.08 24.44
C VAL A 128 13.53 0.65 24.93
N LYS A 129 14.52 -0.08 25.47
CA LYS A 129 15.81 0.48 25.91
C LYS A 129 16.56 1.15 24.76
N GLN A 130 16.64 0.50 23.60
CA GLN A 130 17.27 1.09 22.41
C GLN A 130 16.62 2.41 21.99
N ILE A 131 15.29 2.50 22.05
CA ILE A 131 14.57 3.75 21.75
C ILE A 131 14.88 4.82 22.79
N GLN A 132 14.87 4.45 24.08
CA GLN A 132 15.20 5.36 25.18
C GLN A 132 16.63 5.93 25.05
N GLU A 133 17.62 5.12 24.68
CA GLU A 133 18.99 5.56 24.40
C GLU A 133 19.08 6.48 23.19
N LYS A 134 18.32 6.21 22.12
CA LYS A 134 18.28 7.10 20.94
C LYS A 134 17.68 8.46 21.28
N MET A 135 16.75 8.52 22.23
CA MET A 135 16.15 9.77 22.70
C MET A 135 17.12 10.60 23.55
N SER A 136 18.00 9.98 24.34
CA SER A 136 18.96 10.69 25.19
C SER A 136 20.21 11.18 24.46
N LYS A 137 20.49 10.63 23.26
CA LYS A 137 21.59 11.06 22.38
C LYS A 137 21.21 12.18 21.39
N ARG A 138 19.98 12.68 21.44
CA ARG A 138 19.49 13.83 20.67
C ARG A 138 19.33 15.05 21.58
#